data_AF-W5T8Y1-F1
#
_entry.id   AF-W5T8Y1-F1
#
_cell.length_a   1.000
_cell.length_b   1.000
_cell.length_c   1.000
_cell.angle_alpha   90.00
_cell.angle_beta   90.00
_cell.angle_gamma   90.00
#
_symmetry.space_group_name_H-M   'P 1'
#
loop_
_entity.id
_entity.type
_entity.pdbx_description
1 polymer ?
#
loop_
_entity_poly.entity_id
_entity_poly.type
_entity_poly.pdbx_seq_one_letter_code
_entity_poly.pdbx_strand_id
1 'polypeptide(L)'
;MTEPNTSTRAIALLHSDHDPAVYEAQTRRHRLEIVYTVHTDALAVLAALIAVQYAFEYAAHTVVIPHLGTLESGTPWWAITQVADLITGTRKYPLQAGATAAASREL
;
A
#
# COMPACT_ATOMS: atom_id res chain seq x y z
N MET A 1 23.67 7.59 18.44
CA MET A 1 22.52 6.68 18.39
C MET A 1 21.52 7.30 17.43
N THR A 2 21.56 6.88 16.16
CA THR A 2 20.78 7.50 15.08
C THR A 2 19.40 6.87 15.09
N GLU A 3 18.35 7.63 15.37
CA GLU A 3 16.98 7.14 15.20
C GLU A 3 16.83 6.71 13.73
N PRO A 4 16.33 5.49 13.45
CA PRO A 4 16.09 5.10 12.07
C PRO A 4 14.97 6.00 11.56
N ASN A 5 15.31 6.87 10.62
CA ASN A 5 14.38 7.73 9.91
C ASN A 5 13.55 6.84 8.99
N THR A 6 12.63 6.06 9.55
CA THR A 6 11.87 5.06 8.81
C THR A 6 10.73 5.74 8.11
N SER A 7 11.00 6.33 6.95
CA SER A 7 9.93 6.67 5.99
C SER A 7 9.12 5.40 5.71
N THR A 8 7.80 5.53 5.71
CA THR A 8 6.93 4.38 5.47
C THR A 8 6.90 4.13 3.96
N ARG A 9 7.49 3.02 3.52
CA ARG A 9 7.41 2.56 2.12
C ARG A 9 5.95 2.38 1.73
N ALA A 10 5.54 3.04 0.65
CA ALA A 10 4.16 3.11 0.23
C ALA A 10 4.04 2.98 -1.28
N ILE A 11 2.94 2.42 -1.75
CA ILE A 11 2.51 2.62 -3.13
C ILE A 11 1.44 3.70 -3.18
N ALA A 12 1.39 4.45 -4.27
CA ALA A 12 0.33 5.39 -4.55
C ALA A 12 -0.63 4.80 -5.59
N LEU A 13 -1.93 4.82 -5.30
CA LEU A 13 -2.98 4.49 -6.25
C LEU A 13 -3.67 5.78 -6.66
N LEU A 14 -3.45 6.21 -7.90
CA LEU A 14 -3.93 7.46 -8.45
C LEU A 14 -4.96 7.22 -9.56
N HIS A 15 -6.06 7.95 -9.49
CA HIS A 15 -7.01 8.09 -10.58
C HIS A 15 -6.51 9.17 -11.56
N SER A 16 -6.95 9.15 -12.82
CA SER A 16 -6.51 10.11 -13.85
C SER A 16 -6.84 11.56 -13.51
N ASP A 17 -7.88 11.79 -12.70
CA ASP A 17 -8.31 13.13 -12.24
C ASP A 17 -7.78 13.52 -10.85
N HIS A 18 -6.79 12.78 -10.31
CA HIS A 18 -6.27 13.05 -8.96
C HIS A 18 -5.76 14.49 -8.84
N ASP A 19 -5.98 15.09 -7.67
CA ASP A 19 -5.39 16.38 -7.31
C ASP A 19 -3.93 16.18 -6.84
N PRO A 20 -2.92 16.71 -7.58
CA PRO A 20 -1.52 16.58 -7.20
C PRO A 20 -1.21 17.21 -5.84
N ALA A 21 -1.90 18.29 -5.46
CA ALA A 21 -1.67 18.96 -4.18
C ALA A 21 -2.15 18.11 -3.00
N VAL A 22 -3.27 17.40 -3.15
CA VAL A 22 -3.77 16.46 -2.13
C VAL A 22 -2.82 15.28 -1.98
N TYR A 23 -2.33 14.74 -3.08
CA TYR A 23 -1.32 13.68 -3.08
C TYR A 23 -0.02 14.12 -2.37
N GLU A 24 0.53 15.28 -2.71
CA GLU A 24 1.72 15.82 -2.06
C GLU A 24 1.51 16.08 -0.56
N ALA A 25 0.35 16.63 -0.18
CA ALA A 25 0.04 16.89 1.21
C ALA A 25 -0.02 15.59 2.03
N GLN A 26 -0.64 14.53 1.50
CA GLN A 26 -0.73 13.24 2.18
C GLN A 26 0.63 12.56 2.31
N THR A 27 1.42 12.51 1.23
CA THR A 27 2.75 11.90 1.24
C THR A 27 3.68 12.58 2.25
N ARG A 28 3.68 13.92 2.29
CA ARG A 28 4.46 14.67 3.30
C ARG A 28 3.94 14.46 4.71
N ARG A 29 2.62 14.55 4.92
CA ARG A 29 2.00 14.40 6.25
C ARG A 29 2.33 13.06 6.89
N HIS A 30 2.33 11.99 6.11
CA HIS A 30 2.57 10.63 6.59
C HIS A 30 4.02 10.15 6.41
N ARG A 31 4.93 11.03 5.95
CA ARG A 31 6.34 10.70 5.69
C ARG A 31 6.48 9.43 4.84
N LEU A 32 5.71 9.37 3.75
CA LEU A 32 5.68 8.22 2.87
C LEU A 32 6.87 8.25 1.90
N GLU A 33 7.53 7.10 1.74
CA GLU A 33 8.46 6.84 0.64
C GLU A 33 7.67 6.13 -0.45
N ILE A 34 7.31 6.85 -1.52
CA ILE A 34 6.57 6.24 -2.63
C ILE A 34 7.51 5.38 -3.46
N VAL A 35 7.34 4.07 -3.39
CA VAL A 35 8.17 3.08 -4.09
C VAL A 35 7.60 2.71 -5.46
N TYR A 36 6.29 2.91 -5.66
CA TYR A 36 5.62 2.73 -6.95
C TYR A 36 4.30 3.51 -7.00
N THR A 37 3.92 3.93 -8.21
CA THR A 37 2.65 4.63 -8.45
C THR A 37 1.83 3.89 -9.50
N VAL A 38 0.67 3.40 -9.10
CA VAL A 38 -0.34 2.82 -9.98
C VAL A 38 -1.26 3.94 -10.45
N HIS A 39 -1.34 4.17 -11.76
CA HIS A 39 -2.36 5.03 -12.36
C HIS A 39 -3.47 4.14 -12.95
N THR A 40 -4.71 4.32 -12.51
CA THR A 40 -5.84 3.52 -13.01
C THR A 40 -7.17 4.21 -12.79
N ASP A 41 -8.05 4.11 -13.80
CA ASP A 41 -9.46 4.53 -13.74
C ASP A 41 -10.40 3.32 -13.55
N ALA A 42 -9.84 2.20 -13.09
CA ALA A 42 -10.60 0.98 -12.84
C ALA A 42 -11.60 1.15 -11.69
N LEU A 43 -12.64 0.30 -11.71
CA LEU A 43 -13.57 0.17 -10.58
C LEU A 43 -12.80 -0.12 -9.27
N ALA A 44 -13.29 0.43 -8.16
CA ALA A 44 -12.60 0.43 -6.86
C ALA A 44 -12.06 -0.94 -6.42
N VAL A 45 -12.82 -2.02 -6.64
CA VAL A 45 -12.39 -3.39 -6.28
C VAL A 45 -11.18 -3.83 -7.11
N LEU A 46 -11.20 -3.60 -8.42
CA LEU A 46 -10.08 -3.94 -9.30
C LEU A 46 -8.86 -3.06 -9.01
N ALA A 47 -9.08 -1.76 -8.78
CA ALA A 47 -8.02 -0.84 -8.40
C ALA A 47 -7.34 -1.26 -7.07
N ALA A 48 -8.12 -1.73 -6.09
CA ALA A 48 -7.60 -2.26 -4.83
C ALA A 48 -6.78 -3.55 -5.03
N LEU A 49 -7.25 -4.49 -5.87
CA LEU A 49 -6.49 -5.72 -6.18
C LEU A 49 -5.15 -5.41 -6.88
N ILE A 50 -5.16 -4.47 -7.83
CA ILE A 50 -3.94 -4.00 -8.50
C ILE A 50 -2.99 -3.38 -7.47
N ALA A 51 -3.49 -2.51 -6.59
CA ALA A 51 -2.68 -1.91 -5.55
C ALA A 51 -2.07 -2.98 -4.62
N VAL A 52 -2.83 -3.98 -4.17
CA VAL A 52 -2.31 -5.07 -3.34
C VAL A 52 -1.18 -5.84 -4.05
N GLN A 53 -1.35 -6.15 -5.33
CA GLN A 53 -0.31 -6.82 -6.13
C GLN A 53 0.99 -6.00 -6.13
N TYR A 54 0.90 -4.70 -6.41
CA TYR A 54 2.07 -3.82 -6.42
C TYR A 54 2.65 -3.57 -5.02
N ALA A 55 1.83 -3.60 -3.97
CA ALA A 55 2.32 -3.48 -2.60
C ALA A 55 3.23 -4.67 -2.24
N PHE A 56 2.87 -5.88 -2.66
CA PHE A 56 3.72 -7.06 -2.49
C PHE A 56 4.97 -6.99 -3.36
N GLU A 57 4.85 -6.63 -4.64
CA GLU A 57 5.98 -6.56 -5.57
C GLU A 57 7.06 -5.56 -5.15
N TYR A 58 6.66 -4.41 -4.60
CA TYR A 58 7.57 -3.34 -4.21
C TYR A 58 7.91 -3.32 -2.70
N ALA A 59 7.48 -4.34 -1.96
CA ALA A 59 7.62 -4.43 -0.50
C ALA A 59 7.17 -3.13 0.19
N ALA A 60 5.97 -2.66 -0.16
CA ALA A 60 5.35 -1.50 0.45
C ALA A 60 4.55 -1.91 1.69
N HIS A 61 4.61 -1.08 2.72
CA HIS A 61 3.90 -1.29 3.98
C HIS A 61 2.51 -0.64 3.99
N THR A 62 2.24 0.25 3.04
CA THR A 62 0.97 0.98 2.96
C THR A 62 0.60 1.35 1.52
N VAL A 63 -0.68 1.62 1.31
CA VAL A 63 -1.24 2.12 0.05
C VAL A 63 -1.86 3.48 0.33
N VAL A 64 -1.43 4.52 -0.39
CA VAL A 64 -2.06 5.84 -0.32
C VAL A 64 -3.01 6.01 -1.51
N ILE A 65 -4.25 6.43 -1.22
CA ILE A 65 -5.31 6.62 -2.21
C ILE A 65 -5.86 8.04 -2.03
N PRO A 66 -5.30 9.05 -2.72
CA PRO A 66 -5.62 10.46 -2.46
C PRO A 66 -7.07 10.84 -2.78
N HIS A 67 -7.70 10.09 -3.68
CA HIS A 67 -9.08 10.30 -4.12
C HIS A 67 -10.12 9.56 -3.26
N LEU A 68 -9.73 8.95 -2.12
CA LEU A 68 -10.71 8.40 -1.17
C LEU A 68 -11.70 9.47 -0.65
N GLY A 69 -11.30 10.73 -0.61
CA GLY A 69 -12.14 11.85 -0.18
C GLY A 69 -13.12 12.36 -1.23
N THR A 70 -12.99 11.94 -2.51
CA THR A 70 -13.95 12.26 -3.58
C THR A 70 -15.00 11.17 -3.76
N LEU A 71 -14.87 10.06 -3.03
CA LEU A 71 -15.88 9.03 -2.98
C LEU A 71 -17.17 9.59 -2.37
N GLU A 72 -18.29 9.41 -3.07
CA GLU A 72 -19.60 9.88 -2.62
C GLU A 72 -19.89 9.40 -1.19
N SER A 73 -20.68 10.15 -0.43
CA SER A 73 -21.07 9.82 0.95
C SER A 73 -21.80 8.48 1.10
N GLY A 74 -22.26 7.87 0.00
CA GLY A 74 -22.82 6.51 -0.06
C GLY A 74 -21.82 5.42 -0.46
N THR A 75 -20.55 5.78 -0.68
CA THR A 75 -19.54 4.83 -1.13
C THR A 75 -19.34 3.76 -0.07
N PRO A 76 -19.40 2.48 -0.44
CA PRO A 76 -19.32 1.38 0.50
C PRO A 76 -17.91 1.25 1.08
N TRP A 77 -17.60 2.03 2.11
CA TRP A 77 -16.38 1.88 2.91
C TRP A 77 -16.23 0.47 3.46
N TRP A 78 -17.35 -0.26 3.62
CA TRP A 78 -17.36 -1.68 3.94
C TRP A 78 -16.53 -2.52 2.95
N ALA A 79 -16.38 -2.12 1.69
CA ALA A 79 -15.60 -2.86 0.70
C ALA A 79 -14.11 -2.80 1.01
N ILE A 80 -13.62 -1.65 1.49
CA ILE A 80 -12.23 -1.50 1.96
C ILE A 80 -12.03 -2.35 3.22
N THR A 81 -12.99 -2.33 4.13
CA THR A 81 -12.94 -3.16 5.35
C THR A 81 -13.01 -4.65 5.02
N GLN A 82 -13.81 -5.08 4.04
CA GLN A 82 -13.88 -6.48 3.59
C GLN A 82 -12.60 -6.92 2.87
N VAL A 83 -11.98 -6.04 2.07
CA VAL A 83 -10.67 -6.33 1.46
C VAL A 83 -9.59 -6.41 2.53
N ALA A 84 -9.57 -5.46 3.48
CA ALA A 84 -8.67 -5.50 4.61
C ALA A 84 -8.88 -6.78 5.45
N ASP A 85 -10.13 -7.16 5.73
CA ASP A 85 -10.49 -8.37 6.47
C ASP A 85 -10.13 -9.65 5.70
N LEU A 86 -10.30 -9.69 4.37
CA LEU A 86 -9.83 -10.81 3.56
C LEU A 86 -8.30 -10.99 3.66
N ILE A 87 -7.57 -9.88 3.68
CA ILE A 87 -6.10 -9.84 3.81
C ILE A 87 -5.66 -10.18 5.25
N THR A 88 -6.35 -9.68 6.29
CA THR A 88 -5.93 -9.81 7.69
C THR A 88 -6.60 -10.95 8.47
N GLY A 89 -7.82 -11.32 8.10
CA GLY A 89 -8.65 -12.33 8.77
C GLY A 89 -8.20 -13.76 8.53
N THR A 90 -7.46 -14.02 7.44
CA THR A 90 -6.84 -15.33 7.21
C THR A 90 -5.57 -15.55 8.05
N ARG A 91 -4.92 -14.49 8.56
CA ARG A 91 -3.63 -14.47 9.30
C ARG A 91 -2.53 -15.39 8.73
N LYS A 92 -2.69 -15.88 7.50
CA LYS A 92 -1.74 -16.71 6.77
C LYS A 92 -0.90 -15.77 5.93
N TYR A 93 0.04 -15.12 6.59
CA TYR A 93 1.17 -14.55 5.90
C TYR A 93 2.02 -15.71 5.41
N PRO A 94 2.41 -15.78 4.12
CA PRO A 94 3.54 -16.63 3.77
C PRO A 94 4.73 -16.13 4.59
N LEU A 95 5.09 -16.90 5.62
CA LEU A 95 6.37 -16.70 6.30
C LEU A 95 7.43 -16.76 5.21
N GLN A 96 8.24 -15.71 5.14
CA GLN A 96 9.29 -15.55 4.18
C GLN A 96 10.25 -16.75 4.28
N ALA A 97 10.02 -17.79 3.47
CA ALA A 97 10.95 -18.90 3.30
C ALA A 97 12.12 -18.38 2.46
N GLY A 98 12.97 -17.55 3.08
CA GLY A 98 14.07 -16.89 2.39
C GLY A 98 15.07 -16.15 3.29
N ALA A 99 14.78 -15.96 4.59
CA ALA A 99 15.69 -15.23 5.49
C ALA A 99 16.65 -16.12 6.33
N THR A 100 16.66 -17.44 6.14
CA THR A 100 17.64 -18.33 6.81
C THR A 100 18.14 -19.42 5.86
N ALA A 101 18.97 -19.04 4.89
CA ALA A 101 19.88 -19.95 4.19
C ALA A 101 21.28 -19.35 3.98
N ALA A 102 21.67 -18.39 4.84
CA ALA A 102 23.00 -17.77 4.80
C ALA A 102 23.58 -17.61 6.21
N ALA A 103 23.60 -18.71 6.98
CA ALA A 103 24.43 -18.81 8.20
C ALA A 103 24.70 -20.28 8.52
N SER A 104 25.23 -21.03 7.56
CA SER A 104 25.87 -22.34 7.78
C SER A 104 26.79 -22.65 6.60
N ARG A 105 27.80 -21.81 6.44
CA ARG A 105 29.04 -22.17 5.76
C ARG A 105 30.15 -21.59 6.62
N GLU A 106 30.84 -22.49 7.32
CA GLU A 106 32.18 -22.42 7.92
C GLU A 106 32.18 -23.21 9.24
N LEU A 107 32.45 -24.51 9.13
CA LEU A 107 33.70 -25.15 9.59
C LEU A 107 33.70 -26.63 9.15
#